data_AF-A0A4Q2YJG7-F1
#
_entry.id   AF-A0A4Q2YJG7-F1
#
_cell.length_a   1.000
_cell.length_b   1.000
_cell.length_c   1.000
_cell.angle_alpha   90.00
_cell.angle_beta   90.00
_cell.angle_gamma   90.00
#
_symmetry.space_group_name_H-M   'P 1'
#
loop_
_entity.id
_entity.type
_entity.pdbx_description
1 polymer ?
#
loop_
_entity_poly.entity_id
_entity_poly.type
_entity_poly.pdbx_seq_one_letter_code
_entity_poly.pdbx_strand_id
1 'polypeptide(L)'
;MNIIVRLLSHDPFLEHVARSIVQKAEGMMVPVPTEHREAEGRIKVFQLLGPPVFSGENCDCVGNTCSLPFSGQAKIAGHAEPDQEGHSIPFAGEEEYSGHVDLGWPAGTQLESESDFAALYSLIAIETVVDSVTKANAPPRSGPVPGVAAPQMAK
;
A
#
# COMPACT_ATOMS: atom_id res chain seq x y z
N MET A 1 -27.51 -11.85 -7.21
CA MET A 1 -26.14 -12.00 -6.64
C MET A 1 -25.51 -10.63 -6.65
N ASN A 2 -25.02 -10.11 -5.51
CA ASN A 2 -24.51 -8.73 -5.40
C ASN A 2 -23.29 -8.55 -6.34
N ILE A 3 -23.32 -7.54 -7.20
CA ILE A 3 -22.22 -7.21 -8.12
C ILE A 3 -20.88 -7.09 -7.40
N ILE A 4 -20.87 -6.52 -6.20
CA ILE A 4 -19.67 -6.31 -5.41
C ILE A 4 -19.02 -7.67 -5.13
N VAL A 5 -19.81 -8.66 -4.73
CA VAL A 5 -19.30 -10.02 -4.48
C VAL A 5 -18.71 -10.64 -5.75
N ARG A 6 -19.28 -10.34 -6.93
CA ARG A 6 -18.72 -10.78 -8.22
C ARG A 6 -17.40 -10.10 -8.53
N LEU A 7 -17.29 -8.78 -8.34
CA LEU A 7 -16.04 -8.03 -8.53
C LEU A 7 -14.94 -8.53 -7.60
N LEU A 8 -15.26 -8.76 -6.33
CA LEU A 8 -14.32 -9.29 -5.34
C LEU A 8 -13.85 -10.72 -5.64
N SER A 9 -14.51 -11.41 -6.57
CA SER A 9 -14.13 -12.76 -7.05
C SER A 9 -13.58 -12.74 -8.48
N HIS A 10 -13.35 -11.56 -9.07
CA HIS A 10 -12.93 -11.41 -10.46
C HIS A 10 -11.43 -11.05 -10.54
N ASP A 11 -10.60 -11.99 -11.00
CA ASP A 11 -9.14 -11.83 -11.00
C ASP A 11 -8.66 -10.54 -11.68
N PRO A 12 -9.15 -10.14 -12.88
CA PRO A 12 -8.74 -8.88 -13.50
C PRO A 12 -9.06 -7.64 -12.65
N PHE A 13 -10.13 -7.67 -11.86
CA PHE A 13 -10.45 -6.58 -10.93
C PHE A 13 -9.41 -6.52 -9.81
N LEU A 14 -9.13 -7.66 -9.17
CA LEU A 14 -8.15 -7.75 -8.09
C LEU A 14 -6.74 -7.37 -8.55
N GLU A 15 -6.33 -7.79 -9.74
CA GLU A 15 -5.05 -7.41 -10.36
C GLU A 15 -4.97 -5.91 -10.66
N HIS A 16 -6.06 -5.32 -11.16
CA HIS A 16 -6.13 -3.88 -11.41
C HIS A 16 -5.96 -3.10 -10.11
N VAL A 17 -6.70 -3.47 -9.06
CA VAL A 17 -6.59 -2.83 -7.75
C VAL A 17 -5.19 -3.01 -7.17
N ALA A 18 -4.63 -4.22 -7.18
CA ALA A 18 -3.28 -4.50 -6.69
C ALA A 18 -2.22 -3.61 -7.36
N ARG A 19 -2.28 -3.45 -8.69
CA ARG A 19 -1.37 -2.58 -9.43
C ARG A 19 -1.53 -1.12 -9.05
N SER A 20 -2.78 -0.66 -8.91
CA SER A 20 -3.12 0.70 -8.52
C SER A 20 -2.63 1.03 -7.10
N ILE A 21 -2.77 0.08 -6.16
CA ILE A 21 -2.20 0.20 -4.80
C ILE A 21 -0.70 0.44 -4.87
N VAL A 22 0.05 -0.40 -5.60
CA VAL A 22 1.51 -0.25 -5.73
C VAL A 22 1.88 1.13 -6.30
N GLN A 23 1.21 1.56 -7.37
CA GLN A 23 1.47 2.85 -8.01
C GLN A 23 1.17 4.05 -7.09
N LYS A 24 0.12 3.96 -6.27
CA LYS A 24 -0.25 5.05 -5.35
C LYS A 24 0.59 5.05 -4.08
N ALA A 25 1.00 3.87 -3.60
CA ALA A 25 1.83 3.74 -2.41
C ALA A 25 3.29 4.16 -2.66
N GLU A 26 3.81 3.92 -3.87
CA GLU A 26 5.12 4.43 -4.26
C GLU A 26 5.16 5.97 -4.19
N GLY A 27 6.10 6.49 -3.40
CA GLY A 27 6.27 7.92 -3.20
C GLY A 27 5.43 8.53 -2.07
N MET A 28 4.58 7.75 -1.39
CA MET A 28 3.93 8.17 -0.14
C MET A 28 4.97 8.45 0.96
N MET A 29 4.62 9.38 1.84
CA MET A 29 5.38 9.67 3.05
C MET A 29 4.87 8.76 4.17
N VAL A 30 5.80 8.12 4.87
CA VAL A 30 5.52 7.28 6.04
C VAL A 30 6.36 7.73 7.23
N PRO A 31 5.82 7.63 8.45
CA PRO A 31 6.61 7.83 9.67
C PRO A 31 7.65 6.72 9.81
N VAL A 32 8.91 7.14 10.02
CA VAL A 32 10.06 6.28 10.31
C VAL A 32 10.55 6.63 11.72
N PRO A 33 10.30 5.79 12.74
CA PRO A 33 10.83 6.01 14.07
C PRO A 33 12.35 5.85 14.06
N THR A 34 13.04 6.85 14.58
CA THR A 34 14.49 6.82 14.84
C THR A 34 14.73 6.89 16.35
N GLU A 35 15.96 6.63 16.81
CA GLU A 35 16.32 6.62 18.25
C GLU A 35 15.97 7.92 19.00
N HIS A 36 15.83 9.04 18.29
CA HIS A 36 15.64 10.36 18.91
C HIS A 36 14.47 11.19 18.37
N ARG A 37 13.78 10.74 17.30
CA ARG A 37 12.63 11.43 16.71
C ARG A 37 11.85 10.54 15.74
N GLU A 38 10.61 10.90 15.43
CA GLU A 38 9.94 10.42 14.21
C GLU A 38 10.41 11.27 13.03
N ALA A 39 10.93 10.62 11.99
CA ALA A 39 11.24 11.25 10.71
C ALA A 39 10.18 10.86 9.69
N GLU A 40 10.01 11.66 8.64
CA GLU A 40 9.19 11.26 7.50
C GLU A 40 10.08 10.65 6.42
N GLY A 41 9.67 9.51 5.87
CA GLY A 41 10.38 8.82 4.82
C GLY A 41 9.53 8.51 3.62
N ARG A 42 10.16 8.62 2.45
CA ARG A 42 9.47 8.41 1.18
C ARG A 42 9.64 6.98 0.73
N ILE A 43 8.51 6.30 0.49
CA ILE A 43 8.51 4.94 -0.07
C ILE A 43 9.09 4.97 -1.49
N LYS A 44 10.06 4.10 -1.76
CA LYS A 44 10.68 3.88 -3.07
C LYS A 44 10.35 2.51 -3.66
N VAL A 45 10.11 1.54 -2.80
CA VAL A 45 9.71 0.18 -3.16
C VAL A 45 8.47 -0.15 -2.36
N PHE A 46 7.44 -0.64 -3.04
CA PHE A 46 6.23 -1.16 -2.42
C PHE A 46 5.85 -2.50 -3.07
N GLN A 47 5.89 -3.58 -2.31
CA GLN A 47 5.62 -4.93 -2.80
C GLN A 47 4.56 -5.60 -1.93
N LEU A 48 3.42 -5.92 -2.53
CA LEU A 48 2.36 -6.68 -1.87
C LEU A 48 2.84 -8.09 -1.49
N LEU A 49 2.52 -8.51 -0.26
CA LEU A 49 2.77 -9.87 0.22
C LEU A 49 1.65 -10.86 -0.10
N GLY A 50 0.52 -10.34 -0.58
CA GLY A 50 -0.64 -11.11 -1.01
C GLY A 50 -1.68 -10.20 -1.68
N PRO A 51 -2.80 -10.77 -2.15
CA PRO A 51 -3.90 -9.97 -2.67
C PRO A 51 -4.50 -9.08 -1.56
N PRO A 52 -5.03 -7.89 -1.91
CA PRO A 52 -5.72 -7.04 -0.95
C PRO A 52 -6.96 -7.76 -0.40
N VAL A 53 -7.18 -7.64 0.90
CA VAL A 53 -8.33 -8.19 1.61
C VAL A 53 -9.40 -7.10 1.67
N PHE A 54 -10.56 -7.35 1.07
CA PHE A 54 -11.70 -6.44 1.11
C PHE A 54 -12.65 -6.80 2.24
N SER A 55 -13.12 -5.79 2.97
CA SER A 55 -14.22 -5.99 3.92
C SER A 55 -15.55 -5.87 3.19
N GLY A 56 -16.17 -7.00 2.87
CA GLY A 56 -17.49 -7.05 2.24
C GLY A 56 -18.64 -6.59 3.15
N GLU A 57 -18.38 -6.37 4.44
CA GLU A 57 -19.38 -5.96 5.43
C GLU A 57 -19.55 -4.44 5.54
N ASN A 58 -18.53 -3.66 5.14
CA ASN A 58 -18.50 -2.19 5.24
C ASN A 58 -18.44 -1.53 3.86
N CYS A 59 -19.34 -1.91 2.95
CA CYS A 59 -19.47 -1.28 1.65
C CYS A 59 -20.45 -0.10 1.73
N ASP A 60 -19.94 1.12 1.62
CA ASP A 60 -20.77 2.34 1.60
C ASP A 60 -21.18 2.67 0.17
N CYS A 61 -22.42 2.32 -0.20
CA CYS A 61 -22.98 2.59 -1.52
C CYS A 61 -23.95 3.77 -1.48
N VAL A 62 -23.73 4.75 -2.37
CA VAL A 62 -24.63 5.89 -2.59
C VAL A 62 -24.94 5.99 -4.08
N GLY A 63 -26.17 5.66 -4.45
CA GLY A 63 -26.61 5.66 -5.85
C GLY A 63 -25.88 4.60 -6.67
N ASN A 64 -25.09 5.05 -7.65
CA ASN A 64 -24.33 4.18 -8.55
C ASN A 64 -22.83 4.16 -8.21
N THR A 65 -22.48 4.56 -6.98
CA THR A 65 -21.11 4.57 -6.48
C THR A 65 -21.06 3.73 -5.20
N CYS A 66 -20.01 2.93 -5.04
CA CYS A 66 -19.72 2.18 -3.82
C CYS A 66 -18.26 2.33 -3.42
N SER A 67 -18.02 2.58 -2.13
CA SER A 67 -16.67 2.57 -1.56
C SER A 67 -16.41 1.24 -0.86
N LEU A 68 -15.33 0.58 -1.24
CA LEU A 68 -14.92 -0.73 -0.73
C LEU A 68 -13.61 -0.63 0.05
N PRO A 69 -13.63 -0.72 1.39
CA PRO A 69 -12.41 -0.72 2.17
C PRO A 69 -11.59 -1.98 1.93
N PHE A 70 -10.27 -1.82 1.86
CA PHE A 70 -9.31 -2.91 1.78
C PHE A 70 -8.16 -2.72 2.76
N SER A 71 -7.51 -3.83 3.08
CA SER A 71 -6.25 -3.86 3.83
C SER A 71 -5.35 -5.00 3.35
N GLY A 72 -4.10 -4.98 3.80
CA GLY A 72 -3.16 -6.05 3.53
C GLY A 72 -1.79 -5.80 4.14
N GLN A 73 -0.82 -6.62 3.73
CA GLN A 73 0.58 -6.48 4.11
C GLN A 73 1.46 -6.26 2.88
N ALA A 74 2.46 -5.41 3.03
CA ALA A 74 3.42 -5.10 1.99
C ALA A 74 4.84 -4.99 2.55
N LYS A 75 5.82 -5.39 1.74
CA LYS A 75 7.20 -4.97 1.93
C LYS A 75 7.37 -3.56 1.41
N ILE A 76 7.92 -2.69 2.25
CA ILE A 76 8.26 -1.33 1.86
C ILE A 76 9.74 -1.08 2.07
N ALA A 77 10.32 -0.23 1.23
CA ALA A 77 11.65 0.30 1.45
C ALA A 77 11.77 1.71 0.89
N GLY A 78 12.66 2.51 1.48
CA GLY A 78 12.83 3.89 1.10
C GLY A 78 13.88 4.61 1.92
N HIS A 79 13.78 5.94 1.92
CA HIS A 79 14.73 6.83 2.56
C HIS A 79 13.98 7.91 3.33
N ALA A 80 14.36 8.13 4.59
CA ALA A 80 13.87 9.24 5.41
C ALA A 80 14.74 10.50 5.26
N GLU A 81 14.13 11.63 5.63
CA GLU A 81 14.84 12.91 5.72
C GLU A 81 16.10 12.79 6.59
N PRO A 82 17.15 13.54 6.23
CA PRO A 82 18.46 13.34 6.82
C PRO A 82 18.47 13.57 8.33
N ASP A 83 19.27 12.78 9.05
CA ASP A 83 19.55 13.00 10.46
C ASP A 83 20.27 14.34 10.72
N GLN A 84 20.58 14.65 11.98
CA GLN A 84 21.26 15.90 12.35
C GLN A 84 22.63 16.09 11.64
N GLU A 85 23.17 15.03 11.05
CA GLU A 85 24.47 15.00 10.37
C GLU A 85 24.31 15.04 8.83
N GLY A 86 23.09 15.13 8.31
CA GLY A 86 22.83 15.21 6.87
C GLY A 86 22.72 13.86 6.17
N HIS A 87 22.72 12.74 6.90
CA HIS A 87 22.68 11.41 6.32
C HIS A 87 21.24 10.91 6.13
N SER A 88 20.90 10.53 4.90
CA SER A 88 19.62 9.89 4.61
C SER A 88 19.53 8.53 5.30
N ILE A 89 18.42 8.30 6.00
CA ILE A 89 18.22 7.09 6.81
C ILE A 89 17.44 6.08 5.95
N PRO A 90 18.04 4.95 5.54
CA PRO A 90 17.30 3.92 4.85
C PRO A 90 16.31 3.25 5.80
N PHE A 91 15.13 2.90 5.28
CA PHE A 91 14.17 2.05 5.99
C PHE A 91 13.74 0.89 5.09
N ALA A 92 13.43 -0.24 5.70
CA ALA A 92 12.84 -1.38 5.02
C ALA A 92 12.10 -2.24 6.06
N GLY A 93 10.91 -2.71 5.70
CA GLY A 93 10.07 -3.48 6.62
C GLY A 93 8.88 -4.14 5.93
N GLU A 94 8.22 -5.03 6.67
CA GLU A 94 6.91 -5.56 6.31
C GLU A 94 5.88 -4.77 7.12
N GLU A 95 5.01 -4.04 6.42
CA GLU A 95 4.06 -3.11 7.01
C GLU A 95 2.63 -3.41 6.55
N GLU A 96 1.68 -3.13 7.42
CA GLU A 96 0.26 -3.17 7.07
C GLU A 96 -0.10 -1.92 6.26
N TYR A 97 -1.03 -2.08 5.33
CA TYR A 97 -1.59 -0.96 4.59
C TYR A 97 -3.11 -1.06 4.57
N SER A 98 -3.76 0.09 4.43
CA SER A 98 -5.22 0.17 4.29
C SER A 98 -5.62 1.28 3.34
N GLY A 99 -6.82 1.16 2.81
CA GLY A 99 -7.36 2.07 1.82
C GLY A 99 -8.80 1.75 1.47
N HIS A 100 -9.29 2.38 0.40
CA HIS A 100 -10.60 2.10 -0.17
C HIS A 100 -10.55 2.13 -1.70
N VAL A 101 -11.44 1.37 -2.33
CA VAL A 101 -11.68 1.44 -3.77
C VAL A 101 -13.07 2.00 -4.00
N ASP A 102 -13.14 3.14 -4.65
CA ASP A 102 -14.38 3.72 -5.13
C ASP A 102 -14.71 3.15 -6.50
N LEU A 103 -15.89 2.58 -6.60
CA LEU A 103 -16.46 2.00 -7.81
C LEU A 103 -17.62 2.87 -8.25
N GLY A 104 -17.65 3.31 -9.50
CA GLY A 104 -18.76 4.06 -10.06
C GLY A 104 -19.25 3.46 -11.37
N TRP A 105 -20.57 3.41 -11.60
CA TRP A 105 -21.14 2.99 -12.88
C TRP A 105 -22.24 3.94 -13.37
N PRO A 106 -22.58 3.92 -14.68
CA PRO A 106 -23.60 4.80 -15.23
C PRO A 106 -24.99 4.58 -14.62
N ALA A 107 -25.74 5.67 -14.45
CA ALA A 107 -27.12 5.60 -13.98
C ALA A 107 -28.01 4.80 -14.95
N GLY A 108 -28.92 4.00 -14.41
CA GLY A 108 -29.83 3.16 -15.19
C GLY A 108 -29.23 1.83 -15.67
N THR A 109 -27.98 1.53 -15.29
CA THR A 109 -27.36 0.23 -15.57
C THR A 109 -28.01 -0.86 -14.71
N GLN A 110 -28.63 -1.87 -15.35
CA GLN A 110 -29.20 -3.04 -14.66
C GLN A 110 -28.12 -4.11 -14.44
N LEU A 111 -28.00 -4.57 -13.20
CA LEU A 111 -26.96 -5.49 -12.73
C LEU A 111 -27.48 -6.94 -12.65
N GLU A 112 -28.20 -7.42 -13.68
CA GLU A 112 -29.07 -8.58 -13.52
C GLU A 112 -28.63 -9.88 -14.22
N SER A 113 -27.61 -9.90 -15.10
CA SER A 113 -27.20 -11.16 -15.80
C SER A 113 -25.68 -11.42 -15.87
N GLU A 114 -25.28 -12.70 -16.01
CA GLU A 114 -23.89 -13.14 -16.21
C GLU A 114 -23.27 -12.64 -17.52
N SER A 115 -24.06 -12.48 -18.58
CA SER A 115 -23.56 -11.98 -19.87
C SER A 115 -23.19 -10.50 -19.84
N ASP A 116 -23.71 -9.74 -18.88
CA ASP A 116 -23.46 -8.30 -18.78
C ASP A 116 -22.22 -7.96 -17.96
N PHE A 117 -21.67 -8.89 -17.18
CA PHE A 117 -20.58 -8.55 -16.24
C PHE A 117 -19.32 -8.05 -16.95
N ALA A 118 -18.92 -8.63 -18.08
CA ALA A 118 -17.76 -8.16 -18.85
C ALA A 118 -17.98 -6.77 -19.47
N ALA A 119 -19.18 -6.54 -20.02
CA ALA A 119 -19.58 -5.24 -20.54
C ALA A 119 -19.62 -4.19 -19.42
N LEU A 120 -20.08 -4.61 -18.24
CA LEU A 120 -20.21 -3.76 -17.08
C LEU A 120 -18.89 -3.44 -16.40
N TYR A 121 -17.99 -4.43 -16.27
CA TYR A 121 -16.62 -4.20 -15.80
C TYR A 121 -15.91 -3.14 -16.65
N SER A 122 -16.18 -3.14 -17.96
CA SER A 122 -15.65 -2.12 -18.88
C SER A 122 -16.24 -0.71 -18.67
N LEU A 123 -17.36 -0.60 -17.96
CA LEU A 123 -18.04 0.67 -17.64
C LEU A 123 -17.78 1.13 -16.20
N ILE A 124 -17.26 0.26 -15.33
CA ILE A 124 -16.97 0.60 -13.94
C ILE A 124 -15.74 1.51 -13.92
N ALA A 125 -15.93 2.74 -13.44
CA ALA A 125 -14.84 3.58 -13.00
C ALA A 125 -14.30 3.01 -11.68
N ILE A 126 -12.99 2.76 -11.64
CA ILE A 126 -12.30 2.24 -10.46
C ILE A 126 -11.29 3.29 -10.02
N GLU A 127 -11.47 3.83 -8.82
CA GLU A 127 -10.50 4.69 -8.17
C GLU A 127 -10.01 4.02 -6.89
N THR A 128 -8.71 3.74 -6.81
CA THR A 128 -8.09 3.17 -5.61
C THR A 128 -7.52 4.28 -4.77
N VAL A 129 -7.64 4.25 -3.46
CA VAL A 129 -6.97 5.18 -2.54
C VAL A 129 -6.23 4.36 -1.50
N VAL A 130 -4.98 4.73 -1.22
CA VAL A 130 -4.21 4.16 -0.11
C VAL A 130 -4.21 5.21 1.00
N ASP A 131 -4.96 4.93 2.07
CA ASP A 131 -5.16 5.87 3.16
C ASP A 131 -3.97 5.86 4.12
N SER A 132 -3.40 4.67 4.38
CA SER A 132 -2.27 4.53 5.28
C SER A 132 -1.38 3.34 4.98
N VAL A 133 -0.12 3.46 5.38
CA VAL A 133 0.86 2.39 5.52
C VAL A 133 1.42 2.52 6.93
N THR A 134 1.47 1.44 7.71
CA THR A 134 1.95 1.48 9.10
C THR A 134 3.42 1.89 9.19
N LYS A 135 3.85 2.20 10.42
CA LYS A 135 5.18 2.75 10.73
C LYS A 135 6.30 1.82 10.27
N ALA A 136 7.04 2.25 9.25
CA ALA A 136 8.23 1.55 8.77
C ALA A 136 9.32 1.52 9.85
N ASN A 137 9.80 0.34 10.25
CA ASN A 137 10.92 0.27 11.19
C ASN A 137 12.26 0.60 10.49
N ALA A 138 13.03 1.54 11.05
CA ALA A 138 14.42 1.72 10.64
C ALA A 138 15.25 0.51 11.12
N PRO A 139 16.22 0.01 10.33
CA PRO A 139 17.15 -0.98 10.83
C PRO A 139 17.94 -0.38 12.01
N PRO A 140 18.28 -1.17 13.05
CA PRO A 140 19.13 -0.68 14.13
C PRO A 140 20.44 -0.16 13.54
N ARG A 141 20.87 1.04 13.96
CA ARG A 141 22.18 1.59 13.57
C ARG A 141 23.21 0.51 13.84
N SER A 142 23.89 0.05 12.80
CA SER A 142 25.03 -0.86 12.97
C SER A 142 26.09 -0.09 13.73
N GLY A 143 26.19 -0.34 15.04
CA GLY A 143 27.33 0.10 15.84
C GLY A 143 28.63 -0.46 15.23
N PRO A 144 29.79 0.11 15.58
CA PRO A 144 31.07 -0.37 15.07
C PRO A 144 31.17 -1.88 15.29
N VAL A 145 31.46 -2.64 14.23
CA VAL A 145 31.70 -4.08 14.30
C VAL A 145 32.81 -4.30 15.34
N PRO A 146 32.56 -4.97 16.48
CA PRO A 146 33.61 -5.33 17.40
C PRO A 146 34.47 -6.38 16.69
N GLY A 147 35.67 -6.02 16.25
CA GLY A 147 36.62 -7.02 15.73
C GLY A 147 37.56 -6.59 14.61
N VAL A 148 37.41 -5.42 13.99
CA VAL A 148 38.47 -4.93 13.08
C VAL A 148 39.52 -4.21 13.92
N ALA A 149 40.46 -4.98 14.46
CA ALA A 149 41.66 -4.44 15.08
C ALA A 149 42.36 -3.50 14.08
N ALA A 150 42.51 -2.24 14.46
CA ALA A 150 43.40 -1.32 13.76
C ALA A 150 44.83 -1.91 13.79
N PRO A 151 45.59 -1.88 12.69
CA PRO A 151 46.98 -2.29 12.72
C PRO A 151 47.74 -1.34 13.65
N GLN A 152 48.28 -1.88 14.75
CA GLN A 152 49.17 -1.12 15.61
C GLN A 152 50.40 -0.70 14.80
N MET A 153 50.53 0.59 14.54
CA MET A 153 51.81 1.16 14.12
C MET A 153 52.74 1.15 15.32
N ALA A 154 53.71 0.23 15.30
CA ALA A 154 54.84 0.26 16.21
C ALA A 154 55.78 1.40 15.82
N LYS A 155 56.09 2.29 16.76
CA LYS A 155 57.36 3.00 16.87
C LYS A 155 57.66 3.28 18.33
#